data_AF-A0A119UQ14-F1
#
_entry.id   AF-A0A119UQ14-F1
#
_cell.length_a   1.000
_cell.length_b   1.000
_cell.length_c   1.000
_cell.angle_alpha   90.00
_cell.angle_beta   90.00
_cell.angle_gamma   90.00
#
_symmetry.space_group_name_H-M   'P 1'
#
loop_
_entity.id
_entity.type
_entity.pdbx_description
1 polymer ?
#
loop_
_entity_poly.entity_id
_entity_poly.type
_entity_poly.pdbx_seq_one_letter_code
_entity_poly.pdbx_strand_id
1 'polypeptide(L)'
;MIQPAIMSSARAHVRITIEIGVEATRNDDIAALFVANESLVKGRLAALVKRGIAQRRIDRTLKPDLTAAWLLALTEGAFMRVASEPGFKMKANTQMLRLIIQRMLRPQ
;
A
#
# COMPACT_ATOMS: atom_id res chain seq x y z
N MET A 1 12.40 16.91 6.07
CA MET A 1 13.36 16.15 6.91
C MET A 1 12.53 15.20 7.76
N ILE A 2 12.53 13.89 7.46
CA ILE A 2 11.74 12.92 8.24
C ILE A 2 12.65 12.34 9.33
N GLN A 3 12.17 12.38 10.58
CA GLN A 3 12.91 12.08 11.80
C GLN A 3 13.57 10.67 11.78
N PRO A 4 14.85 10.53 12.19
CA PRO A 4 15.57 9.24 12.18
C PRO A 4 14.98 8.15 13.09
N ALA A 5 14.06 8.48 14.00
CA ALA A 5 13.38 7.53 14.90
C ALA A 5 12.39 6.59 14.18
N ILE A 6 11.91 6.93 12.97
CA ILE A 6 10.94 6.10 12.23
C ILE A 6 11.60 4.84 11.62
N MET A 7 12.93 4.79 11.56
CA MET A 7 13.63 3.68 10.88
C MET A 7 14.05 2.52 11.78
N SER A 8 14.30 2.73 13.08
CA SER A 8 14.47 1.61 14.03
C SER A 8 13.12 0.98 14.40
N SER A 9 12.05 1.77 14.38
CA SER A 9 10.67 1.30 14.53
C SER A 9 10.15 0.56 13.29
N ALA A 10 10.63 0.88 12.08
CA ALA A 10 10.14 0.29 10.83
C ALA A 10 10.21 -1.24 10.80
N ARG A 11 11.29 -1.86 11.30
CA ARG A 11 11.40 -3.33 11.33
C ARG A 11 10.43 -3.94 12.34
N ALA A 12 10.28 -3.32 13.52
CA ALA A 12 9.31 -3.76 14.52
C ALA A 12 7.87 -3.60 14.01
N HIS A 13 7.57 -2.50 13.31
CA HIS A 13 6.29 -2.26 12.65
C HIS A 13 5.99 -3.26 11.53
N VAL A 14 6.97 -3.56 10.67
CA VAL A 14 6.80 -4.57 9.61
C VAL A 14 6.56 -5.96 10.22
N ARG A 15 7.34 -6.32 11.25
CA ARG A 15 7.16 -7.61 11.93
C ARG A 15 5.79 -7.74 12.56
N ILE A 16 5.34 -6.75 13.35
CA ILE A 16 4.02 -6.82 13.99
C ILE A 16 2.90 -6.81 12.95
N THR A 17 3.01 -6.06 11.85
CA THR A 17 2.02 -6.11 10.75
C THR A 17 1.89 -7.52 10.17
N ILE A 18 3.01 -8.22 9.98
CA ILE A 18 3.00 -9.61 9.48
C ILE A 18 2.39 -10.55 10.53
N GLU A 19 2.78 -10.43 11.80
CA GLU A 19 2.25 -11.25 12.88
C GLU A 19 0.73 -11.11 13.03
N ILE A 20 0.20 -9.87 13.01
CA ILE A 20 -1.25 -9.64 13.07
C ILE A 20 -1.92 -10.14 11.78
N GLY A 21 -1.28 -9.99 10.61
CA GLY A 21 -1.80 -10.54 9.36
C GLY A 21 -1.92 -12.07 9.37
N VAL A 22 -0.95 -12.77 9.96
CA VAL A 22 -1.02 -14.21 10.19
C VAL A 22 -2.10 -14.54 11.21
N GLU A 23 -2.21 -13.80 12.31
CA GLU A 23 -3.24 -14.02 13.32
C GLU A 23 -4.66 -13.85 12.73
N ALA A 24 -4.85 -12.88 11.84
CA ALA A 24 -6.12 -12.68 11.13
C ALA A 24 -6.57 -13.92 10.32
N THR A 25 -5.67 -14.85 9.96
CA THR A 25 -6.04 -16.08 9.24
C THR A 25 -6.70 -17.14 10.13
N ARG A 26 -6.64 -16.97 11.45
CA ARG A 26 -7.13 -17.94 12.44
C ARG A 26 -7.96 -17.33 13.58
N ASN A 27 -8.15 -16.01 13.57
CA ASN A 27 -8.85 -15.27 14.60
C ASN A 27 -9.80 -14.25 13.96
N ASP A 28 -11.10 -14.53 14.03
CA ASP A 28 -12.14 -13.78 13.33
C ASP A 28 -12.27 -12.32 13.82
N ASP A 29 -12.02 -12.07 15.10
CA ASP A 29 -12.06 -10.70 15.66
C ASP A 29 -10.93 -9.84 15.07
N ILE A 30 -9.73 -10.42 14.95
CA ILE A 30 -8.58 -9.77 14.32
C ILE A 30 -8.80 -9.60 12.81
N ALA A 31 -9.40 -10.60 12.15
CA ALA A 31 -9.77 -10.51 10.74
C ALA A 31 -10.74 -9.36 10.47
N ALA A 32 -11.76 -9.19 11.32
CA ALA A 32 -12.74 -8.12 11.20
C ALA A 32 -12.09 -6.72 11.32
N LEU A 33 -11.14 -6.56 12.25
CA LEU A 33 -10.38 -5.32 12.38
C LEU A 33 -9.52 -5.03 11.14
N PHE A 34 -8.90 -6.06 10.58
CA PHE A 34 -8.13 -5.95 9.33
C PHE A 34 -9.01 -5.51 8.16
N VAL A 35 -10.15 -6.17 7.96
CA VAL A 35 -11.11 -5.85 6.90
C VAL A 35 -11.64 -4.42 7.04
N ALA A 36 -11.94 -3.98 8.26
CA ALA A 36 -12.39 -2.61 8.51
C ALA A 36 -11.32 -1.57 8.16
N ASN A 37 -10.07 -1.79 8.60
CA ASN A 37 -8.95 -0.91 8.27
C ASN A 37 -8.66 -0.90 6.77
N GLU A 38 -8.64 -2.06 6.13
CA GLU A 38 -8.40 -2.20 4.70
C GLU A 38 -9.50 -1.48 3.89
N SER A 39 -10.76 -1.62 4.29
CA SER A 39 -11.90 -0.93 3.68
C SER A 39 -11.76 0.60 3.79
N LEU A 40 -11.35 1.10 4.96
CA LEU A 40 -11.11 2.53 5.18
C LEU A 40 -9.99 3.06 4.27
N VAL A 41 -8.86 2.35 4.18
CA VAL A 41 -7.72 2.76 3.35
C VAL A 41 -8.06 2.70 1.86
N LYS A 42 -8.65 1.58 1.40
CA LYS A 42 -9.09 1.42 0.01
C LYS A 42 -10.11 2.49 -0.38
N GLY A 43 -11.09 2.79 0.47
CA GLY A 43 -12.08 3.83 0.21
C GLY A 43 -11.45 5.22 0.03
N ARG A 44 -10.44 5.56 0.86
CA ARG A 44 -9.70 6.82 0.72
C ARG A 44 -8.88 6.88 -0.57
N LEU A 45 -8.22 5.77 -0.94
CA LEU A 45 -7.49 5.66 -2.20
C LEU A 45 -8.42 5.76 -3.42
N ALA A 46 -9.57 5.08 -3.39
CA ALA A 46 -10.56 5.14 -4.47
C ALA A 46 -11.09 6.57 -4.65
N ALA A 47 -11.38 7.27 -3.55
CA ALA A 47 -11.77 8.68 -3.60
C ALA A 47 -10.67 9.57 -4.21
N LEU A 48 -9.39 9.30 -3.92
CA LEU A 48 -8.26 10.02 -4.52
C LEU A 48 -8.17 9.76 -6.03
N VAL A 49 -8.30 8.49 -6.45
CA VAL A 49 -8.30 8.11 -7.87
C VAL A 49 -9.45 8.79 -8.61
N LYS A 50 -10.67 8.75 -8.04
CA LYS A 50 -11.85 9.41 -8.61
C LYS A 50 -11.63 10.92 -8.81
N ARG A 51 -11.02 11.61 -7.83
CA ARG A 51 -10.66 13.04 -7.98
C ARG A 51 -9.63 13.25 -9.09
N GLY A 52 -8.61 12.39 -9.18
CA GLY A 52 -7.59 12.47 -10.24
C GLY A 52 -8.19 12.30 -11.64
N ILE A 53 -9.14 11.37 -11.81
CA ILE A 53 -9.89 11.17 -13.05
C ILE A 53 -10.70 12.42 -13.40
N ALA A 54 -11.46 12.97 -12.44
CA ALA A 54 -12.25 14.20 -12.66
C ALA A 54 -11.37 15.40 -13.08
N GLN A 55 -10.13 15.44 -12.61
CA GLN A 55 -9.14 16.47 -12.95
C GLN A 55 -8.32 16.15 -14.21
N ARG A 56 -8.60 15.04 -14.92
CA ARG A 56 -7.84 14.55 -16.08
C ARG A 56 -6.34 14.31 -15.78
N ARG A 57 -6.00 14.04 -14.52
CA ARG A 57 -4.64 13.71 -14.06
C ARG A 57 -4.38 12.20 -13.98
N ILE A 58 -5.45 11.41 -14.00
CA ILE A 58 -5.43 9.95 -14.04
C ILE A 58 -6.24 9.48 -15.25
N ASP A 59 -5.84 8.38 -15.87
CA ASP A 59 -6.58 7.71 -16.93
C ASP A 59 -8.05 7.46 -16.54
N ARG A 60 -8.95 8.01 -17.36
CA ARG A 60 -10.41 7.93 -17.17
C ARG A 60 -10.99 6.53 -17.37
N THR A 61 -10.25 5.61 -17.98
CA THR A 61 -10.68 4.22 -18.18
C THR A 61 -10.49 3.36 -16.94
N LEU A 62 -9.71 3.83 -15.96
CA LEU A 62 -9.46 3.12 -14.71
C LEU A 62 -10.68 3.15 -13.79
N LYS A 63 -11.00 1.99 -13.20
CA LYS A 63 -12.06 1.83 -12.19
C LYS A 63 -11.49 2.18 -10.80
N PRO A 64 -11.98 3.25 -10.11
CA PRO A 64 -11.35 3.73 -8.88
C PRO A 64 -11.11 2.68 -7.80
N ASP A 65 -12.09 1.81 -7.56
CA ASP A 65 -12.00 0.79 -6.50
C ASP A 65 -10.98 -0.30 -6.82
N LEU A 66 -10.93 -0.75 -8.09
CA LEU A 66 -9.93 -1.73 -8.53
C LEU A 66 -8.53 -1.12 -8.53
N THR A 67 -8.40 0.14 -8.96
CA THR A 67 -7.13 0.86 -8.91
C THR A 67 -6.65 1.01 -7.46
N ALA A 68 -7.55 1.36 -6.53
CA ALA A 68 -7.21 1.45 -5.11
C ALA A 68 -6.73 0.12 -4.53
N ALA A 69 -7.38 -0.99 -4.89
CA ALA A 69 -6.95 -2.33 -4.49
C ALA A 69 -5.52 -2.65 -4.96
N TRP A 70 -5.21 -2.36 -6.23
CA TRP A 70 -3.85 -2.58 -6.77
C TRP A 70 -2.81 -1.64 -6.17
N LEU A 71 -3.15 -0.37 -5.92
CA LEU A 71 -2.26 0.56 -5.25
C LEU A 71 -1.89 0.07 -3.84
N LEU A 72 -2.86 -0.42 -3.09
CA LEU A 72 -2.62 -1.00 -1.76
C LEU A 72 -1.74 -2.26 -1.86
N ALA A 73 -2.10 -3.20 -2.73
CA ALA A 73 -1.35 -4.45 -2.91
C ALA A 73 0.13 -4.22 -3.30
N LEU A 74 0.41 -3.24 -4.17
CA LEU A 74 1.77 -2.88 -4.55
C LEU A 74 2.59 -2.37 -3.35
N THR A 75 1.96 -1.61 -2.45
CA THR A 75 2.63 -1.12 -1.23
C THR A 75 2.86 -2.23 -0.21
N GLU A 76 1.88 -3.11 0.00
CA GLU A 76 1.96 -4.26 0.90
C GLU A 76 3.01 -5.27 0.45
N GLY A 77 3.03 -5.61 -0.84
CA GLY A 77 4.03 -6.51 -1.42
C GLY A 77 5.46 -5.98 -1.26
N ALA A 78 5.64 -4.65 -1.32
CA ALA A 78 6.95 -4.04 -1.07
C ALA A 78 7.36 -4.15 0.41
N PHE A 79 6.42 -4.07 1.37
CA PHE A 79 6.71 -4.33 2.79
C PHE A 79 7.05 -5.79 3.06
N MET A 80 6.36 -6.74 2.41
CA MET A 80 6.68 -8.15 2.53
C MET A 80 8.10 -8.46 2.07
N ARG A 81 8.56 -7.88 0.95
CA ARG A 81 9.95 -8.02 0.50
C ARG A 81 10.97 -7.48 1.50
N VAL A 82 10.68 -6.37 2.18
CA VAL A 82 11.56 -5.85 3.25
C VAL A 82 11.70 -6.87 4.39
N ALA A 83 10.66 -7.65 4.67
CA ALA A 83 10.69 -8.67 5.72
C ALA A 83 11.36 -9.98 5.29
N SER A 84 11.14 -10.41 4.04
CA SER A 84 11.48 -11.77 3.59
C SER A 84 12.66 -11.87 2.62
N GLU A 85 13.12 -10.76 2.04
CA GLU A 85 14.16 -10.75 0.99
C GLU A 85 15.43 -10.04 1.50
N PRO A 86 16.46 -10.81 1.94
CA PRO A 86 17.73 -10.24 2.39
C PRO A 86 18.34 -9.36 1.29
N GLY A 87 18.59 -8.09 1.62
CA GLY A 87 19.15 -7.12 0.69
C GLY A 87 18.12 -6.24 -0.02
N PHE A 88 16.82 -6.55 0.06
CA PHE A 88 15.79 -5.65 -0.46
C PHE A 88 15.70 -4.37 0.37
N LYS A 89 16.13 -3.25 -0.22
CA LYS A 89 16.09 -1.93 0.42
C LYS A 89 14.93 -1.11 -0.14
N MET A 90 13.87 -0.92 0.65
CA MET A 90 12.70 -0.10 0.25
C MET A 90 13.12 1.29 -0.26
N LYS A 91 14.04 1.95 0.44
CA LYS A 91 14.54 3.27 0.04
C LYS A 91 15.17 3.28 -1.36
N ALA A 92 15.89 2.21 -1.72
CA ALA A 92 16.49 2.07 -3.05
C ALA A 92 15.44 1.81 -4.14
N ASN A 93 14.32 1.17 -3.78
CA ASN A 93 13.25 0.80 -4.71
C ASN A 93 12.10 1.84 -4.80
N THR A 94 12.09 2.84 -3.92
CA THR A 94 10.99 3.82 -3.84
C THR A 94 10.79 4.59 -5.15
N GLN A 95 11.89 4.94 -5.84
CA GLN A 95 11.80 5.62 -7.14
C GLN A 95 11.18 4.72 -8.22
N MET A 96 11.56 3.44 -8.26
CA MET A 96 11.00 2.49 -9.21
C MET A 96 9.51 2.23 -8.95
N LEU A 97 9.11 2.02 -7.68
CA LEU A 97 7.70 1.86 -7.32
C LEU A 97 6.86 3.08 -7.72
N ARG A 98 7.38 4.29 -7.48
CA ARG A 98 6.74 5.54 -7.92
C ARG A 98 6.57 5.57 -9.44
N LEU A 99 7.60 5.19 -10.19
CA LEU A 99 7.55 5.16 -11.66
C LEU A 99 6.50 4.18 -12.17
N ILE A 100 6.41 2.98 -11.59
CA ILE A 100 5.39 1.98 -11.93
C ILE A 100 3.99 2.55 -11.70
N ILE A 101 3.74 3.12 -10.52
CA ILE A 101 2.45 3.75 -10.17
C ILE A 101 2.13 4.91 -11.13
N GLN A 102 3.09 5.77 -11.42
CA GLN A 102 2.89 6.91 -12.34
C GLN A 102 2.53 6.44 -13.75
N ARG A 103 3.21 5.40 -14.26
CA ARG A 103 2.91 4.83 -15.58
C ARG A 103 1.53 4.18 -15.61
N MET A 104 1.18 3.43 -14.57
CA MET A 104 -0.12 2.78 -14.43
C MET A 104 -1.27 3.80 -14.42
N LEU A 105 -1.08 4.94 -13.76
CA LEU A 105 -2.13 5.97 -13.60
C LEU A 105 -2.17 6.99 -14.74
N ARG A 106 -1.17 7.00 -15.63
CA ARG A 106 -0.97 8.06 -16.62
C ARG A 106 -2.21 8.21 -17.51
N PRO A 107 -2.74 9.44 -17.70
CA PRO A 107 -3.83 9.68 -18.65
C PRO A 107 -3.53 9.14 -20.05
N GLN A 108 -4.54 8.53 -20.67
CA GLN A 108 -4.55 8.13 -22.08
C GLN A 108 -5.24 9.20 -22.92
#